data_AF-A0A537Q8P0-F1
#
_entry.id   AF-A0A537Q8P0-F1
#
_cell.length_a   1.000
_cell.length_b   1.000
_cell.length_c   1.000
_cell.angle_alpha   90.00
_cell.angle_beta   90.00
_cell.angle_gamma   90.00
#
_symmetry.space_group_name_H-M   'P 1'
#
loop_
_entity.id
_entity.type
_entity.pdbx_description
1 polymer ?
#
loop_
_entity_poly.entity_id
_entity_poly.type
_entity_poly.pdbx_seq_one_letter_code
_entity_poly.pdbx_strand_id
1 'polypeptide(L)' 'MKIVDLSHAMNVHTPGWVGYAGNKLYYAQNLQTQMIVAQRIETALHVGTHFDGAMHATDGRRGDMA' A
#
# COMPACT_ATOMS: atom_id res chain seq x y z
N MET A 1 -24.94 -12.93 9.87
CA MET A 1 -24.52 -11.63 9.30
C MET A 1 -23.64 -11.88 8.09
N LYS A 2 -23.72 -11.04 7.05
CA LYS A 2 -22.88 -11.14 5.85
C LYS A 2 -21.70 -10.16 6.00
N ILE A 3 -20.49 -10.61 5.67
CA ILE A 3 -19.31 -9.75 5.53
C ILE A 3 -19.24 -9.29 4.06
N VAL A 4 -18.97 -8.01 3.84
CA VAL A 4 -18.81 -7.40 2.53
C VAL A 4 -17.45 -6.71 2.49
N ASP A 5 -16.66 -6.97 1.46
CA ASP A 5 -15.39 -6.29 1.23
C ASP A 5 -15.62 -4.94 0.56
N LEU A 6 -15.08 -3.88 1.17
CA LEU A 6 -15.16 -2.50 0.69
C LEU A 6 -13.77 -1.97 0.29
N SER A 7 -12.79 -2.85 0.14
CA SER A 7 -11.41 -2.50 -0.17
C SER A 7 -11.20 -2.38 -1.69
N HIS A 8 -10.35 -1.45 -2.11
CA HIS A 8 -9.88 -1.41 -3.49
C HIS A 8 -8.99 -2.63 -3.80
N ALA A 9 -9.08 -3.14 -5.03
CA ALA A 9 -8.11 -4.11 -5.53
C ALA A 9 -6.73 -3.46 -5.68
N MET A 10 -5.71 -4.06 -5.05
CA MET A 10 -4.33 -3.54 -5.04
C MET A 10 -3.48 -4.21 -6.11
N ASN A 11 -2.91 -3.42 -7.03
CA ASN A 11 -1.94 -3.86 -8.02
C ASN A 11 -1.08 -2.68 -8.55
N VAL A 12 -0.23 -2.94 -9.54
CA VAL A 12 0.67 -1.94 -10.15
C VAL A 12 -0.06 -0.82 -10.91
N HIS A 13 -1.32 -1.02 -11.25
CA HIS A 13 -2.20 -0.04 -11.91
C HIS A 13 -3.13 0.68 -10.93
N THR A 14 -3.12 0.35 -9.63
CA THR A 14 -3.90 1.09 -8.65
C THR A 14 -3.44 2.56 -8.69
N PRO A 15 -4.35 3.52 -8.94
CA PRO A 15 -3.98 4.91 -9.08
C PRO A 15 -3.45 5.45 -7.75
N GLY A 16 -2.33 6.17 -7.83
CA GLY A 16 -1.76 6.92 -6.71
C GLY A 16 -2.07 8.41 -6.81
N TRP A 17 -1.65 9.17 -5.80
CA TRP A 17 -1.72 10.63 -5.83
C TRP A 17 -0.83 11.22 -6.93
N VAL A 18 -1.24 12.33 -7.51
CA VAL A 18 -0.47 13.01 -8.56
C VAL A 18 0.91 13.41 -8.03
N GLY A 19 1.96 12.96 -8.71
CA GLY A 19 3.36 13.22 -8.34
C GLY A 19 3.97 12.19 -7.38
N TYR A 20 3.20 11.21 -6.87
CA TYR A 20 3.76 10.11 -6.08
C TYR A 20 4.29 9.02 -7.01
N ALA A 21 5.30 8.27 -6.55
CA ALA A 21 5.71 7.06 -7.24
C ALA A 21 4.56 6.05 -7.23
N GLY A 22 4.23 5.49 -8.40
CA GLY A 22 3.24 4.42 -8.52
C GLY A 22 3.68 3.14 -7.80
N ASN A 23 2.72 2.25 -7.55
CA ASN A 23 2.97 0.95 -6.94
C ASN A 23 3.93 0.12 -7.80
N LYS A 24 4.97 -0.42 -7.17
CA LYS A 24 5.91 -1.36 -7.81
C LYS A 24 5.81 -2.71 -7.12
N LEU A 25 5.57 -3.74 -7.92
CA LEU A 25 5.62 -5.13 -7.51
C LEU A 25 6.69 -5.82 -8.34
N TYR A 26 7.62 -6.50 -7.67
CA TYR A 26 8.66 -7.28 -8.35
C TYR A 26 8.91 -8.58 -7.62
N TYR A 27 9.33 -9.59 -8.41
CA TYR A 27 9.75 -10.88 -7.87
C TYR A 27 11.14 -10.74 -7.25
N ALA A 28 11.23 -10.96 -5.94
CA ALA A 28 12.50 -11.18 -5.27
C ALA A 28 13.06 -12.57 -5.60
N GLN A 29 12.17 -13.53 -5.85
CA GLN A 29 12.46 -14.89 -6.30
C GLN A 29 11.21 -15.48 -6.97
N ASN A 30 11.41 -16.48 -7.82
CA ASN A 30 10.33 -17.19 -8.47
C ASN A 30 10.38 -18.69 -8.14
N LEU A 31 9.29 -19.39 -8.45
CA LEU A 31 9.14 -20.82 -8.20
C LEU A 31 10.25 -21.62 -8.89
N GLN A 32 10.67 -21.19 -10.08
CA GLN A 32 11.67 -21.86 -10.90
C GLN A 32 13.08 -21.76 -10.32
N THR A 33 13.40 -20.69 -9.58
CA THR A 33 14.74 -20.47 -9.02
C THR A 33 14.90 -20.98 -7.61
N GLN A 34 13.87 -20.87 -6.76
CA GLN A 34 13.98 -21.16 -5.31
C GLN A 34 12.80 -22.00 -4.77
N MET A 35 11.97 -22.59 -5.63
CA MET A 35 10.80 -23.40 -5.27
C MET A 35 9.74 -22.67 -4.43
N ILE A 36 9.84 -21.34 -4.32
CA ILE A 36 8.85 -20.48 -3.67
C ILE A 36 8.86 -19.09 -4.30
N VAL A 37 7.66 -18.55 -4.55
CA VAL A 37 7.49 -17.19 -5.05
C VAL A 37 7.55 -16.22 -3.89
N ALA A 38 8.41 -15.21 -3.98
CA ALA A 38 8.39 -14.08 -3.06
C ALA A 38 8.41 -12.78 -3.85
N GLN A 39 7.58 -11.84 -3.43
CA GLN A 39 7.44 -10.54 -4.05
C GLN A 39 7.80 -9.46 -3.05
N ARG A 40 8.42 -8.40 -3.56
CA ARG A 40 8.59 -7.16 -2.82
C ARG A 40 7.68 -6.10 -3.43
N ILE A 41 7.02 -5.38 -2.53
CA ILE A 41 6.08 -4.31 -2.85
C ILE A 41 6.72 -3.01 -2.39
N GLU A 42 6.78 -2.02 -3.28
CA GLU A 42 7.03 -0.63 -2.93
C GLU A 42 5.78 0.17 -3.25
N THR A 43 5.29 0.92 -2.27
CA THR A 43 4.02 1.65 -2.37
C THR A 43 4.03 2.87 -1.46
N ALA A 44 3.23 3.88 -1.80
CA ALA A 44 2.89 4.94 -0.86
C ALA A 44 1.94 4.39 0.22
N LEU A 45 1.92 4.98 1.41
CA LEU A 45 0.90 4.62 2.40
C LEU A 45 -0.50 5.09 1.99
N HIS A 46 -0.58 6.16 1.19
CA HIS A 46 -1.84 6.69 0.65
C HIS A 46 -2.11 6.12 -0.75
N VAL A 47 -2.44 4.83 -0.82
CA VAL A 47 -2.93 4.20 -2.05
C VAL A 47 -4.03 3.21 -1.74
N GLY A 48 -5.06 3.15 -2.59
CA GLY A 48 -6.23 2.30 -2.35
C GLY A 48 -6.93 2.63 -1.03
N THR A 49 -7.56 1.64 -0.42
CA THR A 49 -8.20 1.79 0.89
C THR A 49 -7.14 1.77 1.99
N HIS A 50 -7.01 2.87 2.75
CA HIS A 50 -5.97 3.05 3.77
C HIS A 50 -6.49 3.90 4.94
N PHE A 51 -5.66 4.01 5.98
CA PHE A 51 -5.86 4.91 7.10
C PHE A 51 -4.67 5.85 7.23
N ASP A 52 -4.96 7.10 7.57
CA ASP A 52 -3.94 8.08 7.89
C ASP A 52 -3.57 7.97 9.37
N GLY A 53 -2.27 7.87 9.63
CA GLY A 53 -1.75 8.01 10.99
C GLY A 53 -1.71 9.47 11.43
N ALA A 54 -1.66 9.72 12.74
CA ALA A 54 -1.62 11.08 13.29
C ALA A 54 -0.53 11.97 12.66
N MET A 55 0.67 11.43 12.39
CA MET A 55 1.75 12.19 11.75
C MET A 55 1.50 12.53 10.27
N HIS A 56 0.40 12.08 9.65
CA HIS A 56 0.13 12.37 8.24
C HIS A 56 0.00 13.88 7.98
N ALA A 57 -0.68 14.61 8.88
CA ALA A 57 -0.95 16.04 8.71
C ALA A 57 -0.46 16.91 9.87
N THR A 58 0.47 16.40 10.70
CA THR A 58 1.06 17.17 11.80
C THR A 58 2.53 16.84 12.01
N ASP A 59 3.30 17.87 12.33
CA ASP A 59 4.72 17.75 12.69
C ASP A 59 4.91 17.22 14.14
N GLY A 60 3.83 17.11 14.91
CA GLY A 60 3.85 16.65 16.30
C GLY A 60 3.63 15.14 16.45
N ARG A 61 4.57 14.43 17.09
CA ARG A 61 4.44 12.99 17.43
C ARG A 61 3.23 12.61 18.30
N ARG A 62 2.55 13.59 18.92
CA ARG A 62 1.36 13.41 19.76
C ARG A 62 0.04 13.66 19.02
N GLY A 63 0.10 13.90 17.71
CA GLY A 63 -0.96 14.45 16.86
C GLY A 63 -2.39 14.14 17.32
N ASP A 64 -3.08 15.16 17.82
CA ASP A 64 -4.48 15.26 17.48
C ASP A 64 -4.53 15.75 16.02
N MET A 65 -5.34 15.07 15.23
CA MET A 65 -5.84 15.65 13.99
C MET A 65 -7.05 16.45 14.46
N ALA A 66 -6.83 17.64 15.05
CA ALA A 66 -7.91 18.51 15.48
C ALA A 66 -8.76 18.97 14.30
#